data_AF-A0A0M8QCK7-F1
#
_entry.id   AF-A0A0M8QCK7-F1
#
_cell.length_a   1.000
_cell.length_b   1.000
_cell.length_c   1.000
_cell.angle_alpha   90.00
_cell.angle_beta   90.00
_cell.angle_gamma   90.00
#
_symmetry.space_group_name_H-M   'P 1'
#
loop_
_entity.id
_entity.type
_entity.pdbx_description
1 polymer ?
#
loop_
_entity_poly.entity_id
_entity_poly.type
_entity_poly.pdbx_seq_one_letter_code
_entity_poly.pdbx_strand_id
1 'polypeptide(L)'
;AAVVGHSQGEIAAACVAGALSLEDAARVVALRSRELLRLSGRGGMVSLAAPEAHVRELLIPYDERIGVAAVNGPEAVVVAGEPAALEALLADCTRQTVRARRLPVDYAAHSAQVTDVGDALRTALAGVRPRTPEVPLYSTVTGDVVDGAVLDADYWYRNLREPVAFAGATESLLAAGHDLFVEMSPHPVLTAAVTQTAERAGRPVGAVGTVRRDDGGTDRLLTSLAEAWTHGAPVDWAAVLPPPTGAHVALPTYAFQHQRYWLPTPGRSADAVTAAATAPEPAAGPPVTDPAAELAARLAPLDETDRRRTVLDLVLAHAAAQLGHSGTAAVEPDRPFVAAGFDSMLAVTFRTGLSAATGIELPPTVVFDHPTPAGLAAHLHERLAAPPGPERPVLAQLDRLADALAGAGTDTPDADEIGIRLRDLLSTWNSRRPRDGDAGGANGADTATATADELFELLDNNYGA
;
A
#
# COMPACT_ATOMS: atom_id res chain seq x y z
N ALA A 1 -3.20 21.72 3.90
CA ALA A 1 -2.27 20.82 3.19
C ALA A 1 -0.97 20.73 3.97
N ALA A 2 -0.19 19.69 3.74
CA ALA A 2 1.14 19.46 4.32
C ALA A 2 2.00 18.74 3.25
N VAL A 3 3.30 18.68 3.45
CA VAL A 3 4.23 17.90 2.61
C VAL A 3 5.08 16.95 3.45
N VAL A 4 5.44 15.83 2.85
CA VAL A 4 6.41 14.84 3.38
C VAL A 4 7.26 14.36 2.20
N GLY A 5 8.51 14.01 2.45
CA GLY A 5 9.40 13.51 1.43
C GLY A 5 10.21 12.31 1.92
N HIS A 6 10.35 11.28 1.08
CA HIS A 6 11.12 10.09 1.40
C HIS A 6 12.58 10.24 0.93
N SER A 7 13.56 10.19 1.84
CA SER A 7 14.98 10.38 1.53
C SER A 7 15.23 11.66 0.70
N GLN A 8 15.68 11.55 -0.55
CA GLN A 8 15.89 12.69 -1.45
C GLN A 8 14.61 13.50 -1.74
N GLY A 9 13.43 12.87 -1.64
CA GLY A 9 12.15 13.54 -1.83
C GLY A 9 11.91 14.67 -0.83
N GLU A 10 12.58 14.66 0.33
CA GLU A 10 12.52 15.76 1.30
C GLU A 10 13.09 17.07 0.75
N ILE A 11 14.02 17.02 -0.22
CA ILE A 11 14.57 18.21 -0.88
C ILE A 11 13.49 18.89 -1.74
N ALA A 12 12.71 18.08 -2.47
CA ALA A 12 11.56 18.56 -3.25
C ALA A 12 10.45 19.07 -2.32
N ALA A 13 10.12 18.34 -1.25
CA ALA A 13 9.16 18.78 -0.24
C ALA A 13 9.57 20.12 0.40
N ALA A 14 10.85 20.30 0.75
CA ALA A 14 11.37 21.55 1.32
C ALA A 14 11.31 22.72 0.33
N CYS A 15 11.52 22.47 -0.97
CA CYS A 15 11.32 23.48 -2.01
C CYS A 15 9.84 23.87 -2.17
N VAL A 16 8.93 22.88 -2.20
CA VAL A 16 7.48 23.11 -2.35
C VAL A 16 6.88 23.79 -1.11
N ALA A 17 7.39 23.49 0.08
CA ALA A 17 7.02 24.16 1.32
C ALA A 17 7.60 25.59 1.45
N GLY A 18 8.45 26.04 0.53
CA GLY A 18 9.15 27.33 0.62
C GLY A 18 10.31 27.38 1.62
N ALA A 19 10.63 26.26 2.28
CA ALA A 19 11.74 26.17 3.24
C ALA A 19 13.13 26.25 2.58
N LEU A 20 13.22 25.92 1.29
CA LEU A 20 14.38 26.18 0.42
C LEU A 20 13.93 26.96 -0.83
N SER A 21 14.82 27.78 -1.40
CA SER A 21 14.66 28.22 -2.80
C SER A 21 14.89 27.06 -3.76
N LEU A 22 14.39 27.22 -4.99
CA LEU A 22 14.76 26.35 -6.12
C LEU A 22 16.29 26.26 -6.31
N GLU A 23 17.03 27.37 -6.13
CA GLU A 23 18.50 27.37 -6.20
C GLU A 23 19.14 26.52 -5.09
N ASP A 24 18.69 26.67 -3.84
CA ASP A 24 19.24 25.88 -2.73
C ASP A 24 18.81 24.42 -2.79
N ALA A 25 17.58 24.11 -3.22
CA ALA A 25 17.12 22.75 -3.47
C ALA A 25 17.95 22.08 -4.58
N ALA A 26 18.19 22.79 -5.69
CA ALA A 26 19.07 22.33 -6.77
C ALA A 26 20.52 22.11 -6.29
N ARG A 27 21.04 23.03 -5.45
CA ARG A 27 22.35 22.91 -4.80
C ARG A 27 22.42 21.68 -3.90
N VAL A 28 21.42 21.44 -3.05
CA VAL A 28 21.37 20.28 -2.15
C VAL A 28 21.34 18.98 -2.95
N VAL A 29 20.43 18.82 -3.92
CA VAL A 29 20.34 17.56 -4.68
C VAL A 29 21.60 17.29 -5.51
N ALA A 30 22.13 18.29 -6.23
CA ALA A 30 23.30 18.10 -7.07
C ALA A 30 24.56 17.76 -6.25
N LEU A 31 24.79 18.44 -5.12
CA LEU A 31 25.96 18.19 -4.28
C LEU A 31 25.82 16.89 -3.49
N ARG A 32 24.62 16.55 -2.99
CA ARG A 32 24.33 15.25 -2.34
C ARG A 32 24.60 14.08 -3.29
N SER A 33 24.10 14.15 -4.52
CA SER A 33 24.35 13.11 -5.53
C SER A 33 25.83 13.02 -5.91
N ARG A 34 26.55 14.15 -6.02
CA ARG A 34 27.99 14.15 -6.30
C ARG A 34 28.81 13.47 -5.19
N GLU A 35 28.51 13.73 -3.92
CA GLU A 35 29.24 13.05 -2.83
C GLU A 35 28.85 11.56 -2.71
N LEU A 36 27.60 11.19 -3.03
CA LEU A 36 27.16 9.79 -3.12
C LEU A 36 27.97 8.94 -4.12
N LEU A 37 28.47 9.53 -5.21
CA LEU A 37 29.33 8.81 -6.17
C LEU A 37 30.61 8.26 -5.54
N ARG A 38 31.08 8.80 -4.40
CA ARG A 38 32.21 8.24 -3.65
C ARG A 38 31.88 6.93 -2.91
N LEU A 39 30.60 6.57 -2.85
CA LEU A 39 30.08 5.34 -2.25
C LEU A 39 29.64 4.31 -3.31
N SER A 40 29.68 4.66 -4.59
CA SER A 40 29.44 3.76 -5.73
C SER A 40 30.32 2.51 -5.64
N GLY A 41 29.73 1.35 -5.97
CA GLY A 41 30.34 0.02 -5.83
C GLY A 41 30.59 -0.48 -4.40
N ARG A 42 30.43 0.34 -3.36
CA ARG A 42 30.75 -0.03 -1.96
C ARG A 42 29.58 -0.63 -1.19
N GLY A 43 28.36 -0.55 -1.73
CA GLY A 43 27.16 -0.95 -1.00
C GLY A 43 26.03 -1.40 -1.92
N GLY A 44 24.84 -1.45 -1.34
CA GLY A 44 23.59 -1.65 -2.06
C GLY A 44 22.41 -1.52 -1.11
N MET A 45 21.21 -1.71 -1.65
CA MET A 45 19.97 -1.67 -0.87
C MET A 45 19.02 -2.79 -1.30
N VAL A 46 18.25 -3.33 -0.35
CA VAL A 46 17.25 -4.38 -0.57
C VAL A 46 15.94 -3.96 0.09
N SER A 47 14.84 -4.04 -0.65
CA SER A 47 13.48 -3.89 -0.10
C SER A 47 12.95 -5.25 0.34
N LEU A 48 12.44 -5.34 1.56
CA LEU A 48 11.82 -6.53 2.15
C LEU A 48 10.33 -6.25 2.41
N ALA A 49 9.49 -7.22 2.04
CA ALA A 49 8.07 -7.20 2.34
C ALA A 49 7.81 -7.93 3.67
N ALA A 50 8.11 -7.25 4.76
CA ALA A 50 7.96 -7.75 6.13
C ALA A 50 7.92 -6.58 7.12
N PRO A 51 7.43 -6.79 8.36
CA PRO A 51 7.46 -5.77 9.40
C PRO A 51 8.87 -5.50 9.92
N GLU A 52 9.12 -4.27 10.37
CA GLU A 52 10.43 -3.84 10.90
C GLU A 52 10.96 -4.76 12.00
N ALA A 53 10.09 -5.22 12.91
CA ALA A 53 10.48 -6.15 13.97
C ALA A 53 11.07 -7.46 13.41
N HIS A 54 10.43 -8.06 12.41
CA HIS A 54 10.93 -9.27 11.76
C HIS A 54 12.20 -9.00 10.95
N VAL A 55 12.28 -7.87 10.25
CA VAL A 55 13.52 -7.49 9.55
C VAL A 55 14.67 -7.32 10.53
N ARG A 56 14.46 -6.71 11.70
CA ARG A 56 15.50 -6.60 12.75
C ARG A 56 15.97 -7.96 13.26
N GLU A 57 15.08 -8.96 13.38
CA GLU A 57 15.47 -10.35 13.68
C GLU A 57 16.32 -10.97 12.56
N LEU A 58 15.95 -10.75 11.29
CA LEU A 58 16.71 -11.20 10.12
C LEU A 58 18.10 -10.56 10.04
N LEU A 59 18.27 -9.34 10.56
CA LEU A 59 19.55 -8.62 10.52
C LEU A 59 20.57 -9.07 11.59
N ILE A 60 20.15 -9.79 12.65
CA ILE A 60 21.04 -10.23 13.75
C ILE A 60 22.34 -10.93 13.27
N PRO A 61 22.33 -11.84 12.27
CA PRO A 61 23.56 -12.51 11.80
C PRO A 61 24.52 -11.61 11.01
N TYR A 62 24.07 -10.43 10.58
CA TYR A 62 24.85 -9.52 9.74
C TYR A 62 25.56 -8.42 10.53
N ASP A 63 25.10 -8.15 11.75
CA ASP A 63 25.64 -7.12 12.65
C ASP A 63 25.66 -5.74 11.95
N GLU A 64 26.63 -4.88 12.22
CA GLU A 64 26.71 -3.53 11.62
C GLU A 64 26.86 -3.50 10.08
N ARG A 65 27.03 -4.65 9.41
CA ARG A 65 27.22 -4.73 7.94
C ARG A 65 25.94 -4.45 7.14
N ILE A 66 24.76 -4.56 7.77
CA ILE A 66 23.46 -4.21 7.17
C ILE A 66 22.62 -3.45 8.21
N GLY A 67 22.18 -2.25 7.87
CA GLY A 67 21.24 -1.45 8.68
C GLY A 67 19.87 -1.33 8.03
N VAL A 68 18.85 -1.04 8.83
CA VAL A 68 17.56 -0.55 8.32
C VAL A 68 17.76 0.85 7.75
N ALA A 69 17.42 1.02 6.47
CA ALA A 69 17.58 2.26 5.73
C ALA A 69 16.27 3.06 5.61
N ALA A 70 15.13 2.38 5.52
CA ALA A 70 13.81 3.00 5.50
C ALA A 70 12.73 2.08 6.07
N VAL A 71 11.75 2.66 6.77
CA VAL A 71 10.51 2.00 7.19
C VAL A 71 9.37 2.77 6.52
N ASN A 72 8.84 2.18 5.44
CA ASN A 72 7.89 2.86 4.54
C ASN A 72 6.45 2.56 4.89
N GLY A 73 6.17 1.40 5.47
CA GLY A 73 4.85 1.00 5.94
C GLY A 73 4.92 -0.30 6.75
N PRO A 74 3.78 -0.82 7.22
CA PRO A 74 3.71 -2.01 8.08
C PRO A 74 4.40 -3.25 7.51
N GLU A 75 4.40 -3.40 6.19
CA GLU A 75 4.96 -4.55 5.45
C GLU A 75 5.99 -4.10 4.40
N ALA A 76 6.63 -2.95 4.60
CA ALA A 76 7.53 -2.33 3.61
C ALA A 76 8.75 -1.71 4.28
N VAL A 77 9.86 -2.44 4.30
CA VAL A 77 11.13 -2.03 4.89
C VAL A 77 12.23 -2.06 3.82
N VAL A 78 13.20 -1.16 3.91
CA VAL A 78 14.42 -1.17 3.08
C VAL A 78 15.62 -1.28 4.00
N VAL A 79 16.59 -2.10 3.63
CA VAL A 79 17.88 -2.23 4.31
C VAL A 79 19.02 -1.83 3.37
N ALA A 80 20.12 -1.37 3.93
CA ALA A 80 21.32 -0.97 3.19
C ALA A 80 22.58 -1.48 3.88
N GLY A 81 23.60 -1.86 3.10
CA GLY A 81 24.79 -2.49 3.65
C GLY A 81 25.80 -2.97 2.61
N GLU A 82 26.72 -3.81 3.06
CA GLU A 82 27.75 -4.42 2.23
C GLU A 82 27.16 -5.36 1.16
N PRO A 83 27.65 -5.36 -0.10
CA PRO A 83 27.08 -6.18 -1.16
C PRO A 83 27.04 -7.68 -0.82
N ALA A 84 28.12 -8.23 -0.27
CA ALA A 84 28.21 -9.65 0.09
C ALA A 84 27.26 -10.04 1.25
N ALA A 85 27.03 -9.13 2.19
CA ALA A 85 26.07 -9.34 3.27
C ALA A 85 24.63 -9.31 2.74
N LEU A 86 24.32 -8.39 1.82
CA LEU A 86 23.00 -8.28 1.18
C LEU A 86 22.67 -9.50 0.30
N GLU A 87 23.63 -10.06 -0.43
CA GLU A 87 23.42 -11.32 -1.18
C GLU A 87 23.10 -12.49 -0.25
N ALA A 88 23.82 -12.62 0.86
CA ALA A 88 23.49 -13.61 1.89
C ALA A 88 22.10 -13.36 2.50
N LEU A 89 21.70 -12.11 2.76
CA LEU A 89 20.37 -11.77 3.25
C LEU A 89 19.27 -12.15 2.24
N LEU A 90 19.49 -11.95 0.93
CA LEU A 90 18.55 -12.37 -0.12
C LEU A 90 18.37 -13.90 -0.14
N ALA A 91 19.44 -14.66 0.04
CA ALA A 91 19.37 -16.11 0.19
C ALA A 91 18.61 -16.52 1.47
N ASP A 92 18.83 -15.83 2.59
CA ASP A 92 18.14 -16.08 3.87
C ASP A 92 16.64 -15.74 3.81
N CYS A 93 16.28 -14.65 3.13
CA CYS A 93 14.89 -14.28 2.85
C CYS A 93 14.21 -15.34 1.99
N THR A 94 14.90 -15.86 0.96
CA THR A 94 14.39 -16.94 0.10
C THR A 94 14.11 -18.21 0.91
N ARG A 95 15.03 -18.63 1.81
CA ARG A 95 14.83 -19.80 2.68
C ARG A 95 13.69 -19.61 3.70
N GLN A 96 13.37 -18.36 4.05
CA GLN A 96 12.32 -18.01 5.00
C GLN A 96 11.01 -17.55 4.33
N THR A 97 10.90 -17.66 3.00
CA THR A 97 9.75 -17.22 2.19
C THR A 97 9.40 -15.72 2.33
N VAL A 98 10.36 -14.90 2.76
CA VAL A 98 10.22 -13.43 2.82
C VAL A 98 10.50 -12.87 1.42
N ARG A 99 9.52 -12.15 0.85
CA ARG A 99 9.69 -11.50 -0.45
C ARG A 99 10.67 -10.34 -0.30
N ALA A 100 11.83 -10.44 -0.97
CA ALA A 100 12.84 -9.40 -1.03
C ALA A 100 13.19 -9.05 -2.48
N ARG A 101 13.47 -7.77 -2.76
CA ARG A 101 13.90 -7.26 -4.08
C ARG A 101 15.11 -6.36 -3.91
N ARG A 102 16.21 -6.66 -4.62
CA ARG A 102 17.37 -5.76 -4.71
C ARG A 102 16.96 -4.47 -5.43
N LEU A 103 17.34 -3.33 -4.87
CA LEU A 103 17.13 -2.02 -5.50
C LEU A 103 18.30 -1.76 -6.48
N PRO A 104 18.05 -1.07 -7.62
CA PRO A 104 19.06 -0.77 -8.64
C PRO A 104 20.00 0.38 -8.20
N VAL A 105 20.68 0.19 -7.07
CA VAL A 105 21.68 1.09 -6.48
C VAL A 105 22.91 0.31 -6.04
N ASP A 106 24.07 0.94 -6.17
CA ASP A 106 25.40 0.39 -5.89
C ASP A 106 26.08 1.07 -4.67
N TYR A 107 25.33 1.91 -3.95
CA TYR A 107 25.72 2.57 -2.71
C TYR A 107 24.72 2.25 -1.59
N ALA A 108 25.18 2.28 -0.34
CA ALA A 108 24.35 2.06 0.85
C ALA A 108 23.99 3.40 1.53
N ALA A 109 22.98 4.10 1.01
CA ALA A 109 22.41 5.28 1.69
C ALA A 109 21.74 4.88 3.02
N HIS A 110 21.59 5.82 3.96
CA HIS A 110 21.00 5.59 5.28
C HIS A 110 21.73 4.51 6.11
N SER A 111 23.06 4.41 5.92
CA SER A 111 23.91 3.40 6.56
C SER A 111 25.20 4.02 7.13
N ALA A 112 25.96 3.22 7.89
CA ALA A 112 27.27 3.62 8.41
C ALA A 112 28.24 4.13 7.33
N GLN A 113 28.15 3.63 6.09
CA GLN A 113 29.01 4.05 4.97
C GLN A 113 28.91 5.53 4.62
N VAL A 114 27.77 6.18 4.92
CA VAL A 114 27.56 7.62 4.66
C VAL A 114 28.47 8.50 5.53
N THR A 115 29.00 7.98 6.63
CA THR A 115 29.91 8.72 7.53
C THR A 115 31.17 9.20 6.78
N ASP A 116 31.68 8.41 5.83
CA ASP A 116 32.88 8.71 5.03
C ASP A 116 32.76 9.98 4.18
N VAL A 117 31.53 10.36 3.81
CA VAL A 117 31.25 11.54 2.97
C VAL A 117 30.69 12.71 3.78
N GLY A 118 30.57 12.56 5.10
CA GLY A 118 29.87 13.52 5.96
C GLY A 118 30.48 14.92 5.97
N ASP A 119 31.78 15.03 6.24
CA ASP A 119 32.48 16.32 6.30
C ASP A 119 32.50 17.02 4.94
N ALA A 120 32.67 16.25 3.85
CA ALA A 120 32.62 16.76 2.48
C ALA A 120 31.24 17.32 2.13
N LEU A 121 30.17 16.59 2.48
CA LEU A 121 28.79 17.00 2.24
C LEU A 121 28.43 18.25 3.06
N ARG A 122 28.73 18.28 4.37
CA ARG A 122 28.49 19.46 5.23
C ARG A 122 29.22 20.69 4.70
N THR A 123 30.48 20.54 4.30
CA THR A 123 31.29 21.62 3.71
C THR A 123 30.67 22.13 2.40
N ALA A 124 30.21 21.22 1.53
CA ALA A 124 29.58 21.58 0.26
C ALA A 124 28.23 22.29 0.46
N LEU A 125 27.47 21.95 1.51
CA LEU A 125 26.15 22.50 1.79
C LEU A 125 26.14 23.73 2.73
N ALA A 126 27.29 24.18 3.26
CA ALA A 126 27.38 25.35 4.13
C ALA A 126 26.85 26.68 3.51
N GLY A 127 26.68 26.71 2.18
CA GLY A 127 26.07 27.82 1.44
C GLY A 127 24.53 27.88 1.49
N VAL A 128 23.85 26.79 1.88
CA VAL A 128 22.37 26.69 1.89
C VAL A 128 21.76 27.66 2.89
N ARG A 129 20.61 28.28 2.55
CA ARG A 129 19.90 29.26 3.41
C ARG A 129 18.45 28.82 3.63
N PRO A 130 18.20 28.01 4.68
CA PRO A 130 16.87 27.55 5.03
C PRO A 130 15.94 28.69 5.50
N ARG A 131 14.64 28.45 5.41
CA ARG A 131 13.57 29.43 5.69
C ARG A 131 12.44 28.76 6.44
N THR A 132 11.63 29.54 7.15
CA THR A 132 10.35 29.05 7.69
C THR A 132 9.44 28.62 6.54
N PRO A 133 8.84 27.42 6.59
CA PRO A 133 7.96 26.93 5.53
C PRO A 133 6.61 27.64 5.53
N GLU A 134 6.05 27.85 4.33
CA GLU A 134 4.68 28.33 4.11
C GLU A 134 3.65 27.20 4.26
N VAL A 135 4.08 25.95 4.03
CA VAL A 135 3.25 24.73 4.15
C VAL A 135 3.93 23.76 5.13
N PRO A 136 3.23 23.21 6.15
CA PRO A 136 3.84 22.29 7.11
C PRO A 136 4.61 21.14 6.45
N LEU A 137 5.88 20.98 6.81
CA LEU A 137 6.75 19.91 6.34
C LEU A 137 6.95 18.88 7.45
N TYR A 138 6.53 17.64 7.20
CA TYR A 138 6.78 16.50 8.06
C TYR A 138 8.10 15.85 7.66
N SER A 139 9.04 15.80 8.60
CA SER A 139 10.36 15.22 8.38
C SER A 139 10.33 13.72 8.67
N THR A 140 10.83 12.94 7.72
CA THR A 140 11.08 11.50 7.87
C THR A 140 12.36 11.21 8.66
N VAL A 141 13.18 12.23 8.96
CA VAL A 141 14.37 12.14 9.81
C VAL A 141 14.01 12.31 11.28
N THR A 142 13.00 13.13 11.60
CA THR A 142 12.57 13.40 12.99
C THR A 142 11.22 12.79 13.37
N GLY A 143 10.39 12.38 12.39
CA GLY A 143 9.07 11.79 12.60
C GLY A 143 7.92 12.80 12.82
N ASP A 144 8.21 14.10 12.78
CA ASP A 144 7.30 15.18 13.16
C ASP A 144 7.45 16.40 12.23
N VAL A 145 6.59 17.40 12.40
CA VAL A 145 6.68 18.70 11.72
C VAL A 145 7.98 19.40 12.10
N VAL A 146 8.74 19.84 11.09
CA VAL A 146 10.04 20.48 11.27
C VAL A 146 9.97 21.98 11.01
N ASP A 147 10.65 22.78 11.85
CA ASP A 147 10.94 24.18 11.52
C ASP A 147 11.95 24.20 10.38
N GLY A 148 11.59 24.82 9.25
CA GLY A 148 12.47 24.90 8.09
C GLY A 148 13.82 25.59 8.39
N ALA A 149 13.92 26.39 9.45
CA ALA A 149 15.19 26.94 9.92
C ALA A 149 16.26 25.88 10.24
N VAL A 150 15.88 24.64 10.59
CA VAL A 150 16.84 23.55 10.87
C VAL A 150 17.24 22.73 9.65
N LEU A 151 16.77 23.04 8.42
CA LEU A 151 17.11 22.30 7.18
C LEU A 151 18.49 22.70 6.63
N ASP A 152 19.48 22.80 7.50
CA ASP A 152 20.85 23.20 7.19
C ASP A 152 21.72 22.03 6.65
N ALA A 153 23.01 22.28 6.46
CA ALA A 153 23.98 21.29 6.00
C ALA A 153 24.05 20.03 6.91
N ASP A 154 23.81 20.20 8.21
CA ASP A 154 23.86 19.12 9.21
C ASP A 154 22.58 18.29 9.19
N TYR A 155 21.43 18.92 8.91
CA TYR A 155 20.19 18.21 8.59
C TYR A 155 20.31 17.40 7.30
N TRP A 156 20.82 17.97 6.20
CA TRP A 156 20.93 17.24 4.94
C TRP A 156 21.93 16.07 5.00
N TYR A 157 22.95 16.15 5.85
CA TYR A 157 23.75 14.99 6.23
C TYR A 157 22.91 13.93 6.97
N ARG A 158 22.14 14.32 8.00
CA ARG A 158 21.27 13.38 8.74
C ARG A 158 20.21 12.74 7.84
N ASN A 159 19.59 13.49 6.93
CA ASN A 159 18.69 12.95 5.91
C ASN A 159 19.35 11.85 5.05
N LEU A 160 20.64 11.95 4.75
CA LEU A 160 21.36 10.92 4.01
C LEU A 160 21.85 9.76 4.89
N ARG A 161 22.16 10.02 6.18
CA ARG A 161 22.81 9.08 7.11
C ARG A 161 21.84 8.25 7.93
N GLU A 162 20.74 8.84 8.40
CA GLU A 162 19.79 8.21 9.33
C GLU A 162 18.69 7.44 8.57
N PRO A 163 18.06 6.43 9.20
CA PRO A 163 16.94 5.71 8.59
C PRO A 163 15.74 6.61 8.30
N VAL A 164 15.07 6.38 7.17
CA VAL A 164 13.85 7.12 6.77
C VAL A 164 12.63 6.56 7.50
N ALA A 165 12.07 7.31 8.44
CA ALA A 165 10.85 6.97 9.20
C ALA A 165 9.57 7.42 8.46
N PHE A 166 9.38 6.99 7.21
CA PHE A 166 8.24 7.42 6.37
C PHE A 166 6.89 6.90 6.88
N ALA A 167 6.84 5.69 7.45
CA ALA A 167 5.64 5.16 8.12
C ALA A 167 5.24 6.06 9.31
N GLY A 168 6.18 6.41 10.19
CA GLY A 168 5.93 7.31 11.32
C GLY A 168 5.50 8.71 10.90
N ALA A 169 6.11 9.29 9.87
CA ALA A 169 5.65 10.56 9.30
C ALA A 169 4.23 10.48 8.72
N THR A 170 3.85 9.33 8.14
CA THR A 170 2.49 9.05 7.67
C THR A 170 1.51 8.92 8.84
N GLU A 171 1.88 8.25 9.92
CA GLU A 171 1.09 8.17 11.16
C GLU A 171 0.87 9.56 11.79
N SER A 172 1.90 10.41 11.83
CA SER A 172 1.80 11.81 12.27
C SER A 172 0.85 12.65 11.39
N LEU A 173 0.94 12.50 10.06
CA LEU A 173 0.03 13.16 9.12
C LEU A 173 -1.43 12.69 9.30
N LEU A 174 -1.64 11.40 9.49
CA LEU A 174 -2.96 10.85 9.83
C LEU A 174 -3.44 11.47 11.14
N ALA A 175 -2.66 11.42 12.22
CA ALA A 175 -3.02 11.98 13.52
C ALA A 175 -3.42 13.47 13.46
N ALA A 176 -2.76 14.27 12.61
CA ALA A 176 -3.09 15.67 12.35
C ALA A 176 -4.39 15.91 11.55
N GLY A 177 -5.03 14.85 11.06
CA GLY A 177 -6.32 14.89 10.37
C GLY A 177 -6.25 14.80 8.84
N HIS A 178 -5.10 14.49 8.25
CA HIS A 178 -4.99 14.31 6.81
C HIS A 178 -5.61 12.98 6.33
N ASP A 179 -6.35 13.05 5.23
CA ASP A 179 -7.20 11.98 4.68
C ASP A 179 -7.07 11.79 3.15
N LEU A 180 -6.30 12.66 2.48
CA LEU A 180 -5.91 12.55 1.08
C LEU A 180 -4.41 12.77 0.92
N PHE A 181 -3.74 11.79 0.32
CA PHE A 181 -2.31 11.77 0.02
C PHE A 181 -2.13 11.74 -1.50
N VAL A 182 -1.29 12.64 -2.03
CA VAL A 182 -1.00 12.70 -3.47
C VAL A 182 0.50 12.59 -3.70
N GLU A 183 0.93 11.50 -4.32
CA GLU A 183 2.35 11.22 -4.59
C GLU A 183 2.80 11.91 -5.88
N MET A 184 3.66 12.93 -5.73
CA MET A 184 4.28 13.68 -6.82
C MET A 184 5.51 12.92 -7.37
N SER A 185 5.29 11.93 -8.23
CA SER A 185 6.35 11.07 -8.75
C SER A 185 6.16 10.66 -10.22
N PRO A 186 7.24 10.25 -10.93
CA PRO A 186 7.15 9.70 -12.29
C PRO A 186 6.49 8.31 -12.34
N HIS A 187 6.41 7.62 -11.19
CA HIS A 187 5.70 6.37 -11.00
C HIS A 187 5.40 6.19 -9.51
N PRO A 188 4.15 5.85 -9.09
CA PRO A 188 3.80 5.71 -7.68
C PRO A 188 4.53 4.53 -7.03
N VAL A 189 5.28 4.81 -5.97
CA VAL A 189 6.02 3.78 -5.20
C VAL A 189 5.73 3.81 -3.70
N LEU A 190 5.05 4.84 -3.19
CA LEU A 190 4.71 5.01 -1.77
C LEU A 190 3.21 4.89 -1.48
N THR A 191 2.32 5.12 -2.46
CA THR A 191 0.86 5.02 -2.29
C THR A 191 0.42 3.76 -1.54
N ALA A 192 0.91 2.58 -1.93
CA ALA A 192 0.56 1.32 -1.28
C ALA A 192 0.97 1.26 0.21
N ALA A 193 2.12 1.84 0.57
CA ALA A 193 2.60 1.88 1.94
C ALA A 193 1.82 2.89 2.79
N VAL A 194 1.41 4.02 2.20
CA VAL A 194 0.48 4.99 2.82
C VAL A 194 -0.87 4.32 3.11
N THR A 195 -1.47 3.63 2.12
CA THR A 195 -2.75 2.92 2.30
C THR A 195 -2.67 1.88 3.42
N GLN A 196 -1.63 1.04 3.45
CA GLN A 196 -1.46 0.04 4.52
C GLN A 196 -1.29 0.67 5.91
N THR A 197 -0.59 1.80 6.00
CA THR A 197 -0.42 2.54 7.26
C THR A 197 -1.75 3.12 7.74
N ALA A 198 -2.53 3.69 6.84
CA ALA A 198 -3.86 4.22 7.06
C ALA A 198 -4.89 3.14 7.47
N GLU A 199 -4.90 1.99 6.79
CA GLU A 199 -5.72 0.82 7.13
C GLU A 199 -5.40 0.31 8.54
N ARG A 200 -4.11 0.17 8.88
CA ARG A 200 -3.66 -0.25 10.22
C ARG A 200 -4.06 0.75 11.31
N ALA A 201 -4.09 2.03 10.99
CA ALA A 201 -4.59 3.09 11.88
C ALA A 201 -6.12 3.16 11.98
N GLY A 202 -6.86 2.28 11.29
CA GLY A 202 -8.34 2.27 11.27
C GLY A 202 -8.95 3.47 10.54
N ARG A 203 -8.20 4.12 9.65
CA ARG A 203 -8.54 5.40 9.02
C ARG A 203 -8.26 5.34 7.51
N PRO A 204 -9.19 4.82 6.70
CA PRO A 204 -9.00 4.77 5.24
C PRO A 204 -8.83 6.19 4.66
N VAL A 205 -7.94 6.31 3.67
CA VAL A 205 -7.56 7.57 3.03
C VAL A 205 -7.53 7.42 1.51
N GLY A 206 -7.70 8.53 0.78
CA GLY A 206 -7.37 8.57 -0.63
C GLY A 206 -5.85 8.60 -0.82
N ALA A 207 -5.31 7.75 -1.70
CA ALA A 207 -3.88 7.72 -2.03
C ALA A 207 -3.71 7.69 -3.56
N VAL A 208 -3.31 8.82 -4.16
CA VAL A 208 -3.31 9.04 -5.61
C VAL A 208 -1.89 9.32 -6.12
N GLY A 209 -1.46 8.69 -7.21
CA GLY A 209 -0.18 8.97 -7.88
C GLY A 209 -0.34 9.91 -9.08
N THR A 210 0.66 10.77 -9.36
CA THR A 210 0.56 11.76 -10.45
C THR A 210 0.69 11.19 -11.85
N VAL A 211 1.74 10.43 -12.15
CA VAL A 211 1.97 9.80 -13.46
C VAL A 211 2.60 8.42 -13.26
N ARG A 212 2.71 7.62 -14.32
CA ARG A 212 3.16 6.23 -14.24
C ARG A 212 4.20 5.94 -15.32
N ARG A 213 5.05 4.92 -15.11
CA ARG A 213 5.93 4.37 -16.16
C ARG A 213 5.11 4.09 -17.42
N ASP A 214 5.60 4.55 -18.56
CA ASP A 214 4.99 4.42 -19.90
C ASP A 214 3.58 5.03 -20.06
N ASP A 215 3.10 5.76 -19.05
CA ASP A 215 1.76 6.36 -18.97
C ASP A 215 1.87 7.72 -18.25
N GLY A 216 2.38 8.71 -19.00
CA GLY A 216 2.56 10.09 -18.58
C GLY A 216 1.82 11.09 -19.47
N GLY A 217 2.19 12.37 -19.39
CA GLY A 217 1.59 13.44 -20.18
C GLY A 217 0.27 13.97 -19.62
N THR A 218 -0.37 14.86 -20.37
CA THR A 218 -1.50 15.68 -19.90
C THR A 218 -2.72 14.84 -19.52
N ASP A 219 -3.11 13.85 -20.34
CA ASP A 219 -4.30 13.04 -20.11
C ASP A 219 -4.17 12.20 -18.82
N ARG A 220 -2.97 11.67 -18.55
CA ARG A 220 -2.70 10.98 -17.29
C ARG A 220 -2.86 11.93 -16.11
N LEU A 221 -2.21 13.09 -16.16
CA LEU A 221 -2.21 14.08 -15.07
C LEU A 221 -3.63 14.62 -14.81
N LEU A 222 -4.41 14.88 -15.86
CA LEU A 222 -5.82 15.25 -15.76
C LEU A 222 -6.66 14.15 -15.08
N THR A 223 -6.36 12.88 -15.37
CA THR A 223 -7.03 11.77 -14.67
C THR A 223 -6.65 11.73 -13.20
N SER A 224 -5.37 11.89 -12.85
CA SER A 224 -4.93 11.89 -11.45
C SER A 224 -5.50 13.09 -10.66
N LEU A 225 -5.69 14.24 -11.32
CA LEU A 225 -6.44 15.37 -10.75
C LEU A 225 -7.93 15.03 -10.55
N ALA A 226 -8.55 14.32 -11.50
CA ALA A 226 -9.94 13.86 -11.36
C ALA A 226 -10.10 12.80 -10.25
N GLU A 227 -9.12 11.90 -10.11
CA GLU A 227 -9.05 10.89 -9.04
C GLU A 227 -8.91 11.57 -7.67
N ALA A 228 -8.02 12.56 -7.54
CA ALA A 228 -7.90 13.38 -6.34
C ALA A 228 -9.20 14.15 -6.04
N TRP A 229 -9.88 14.71 -7.06
CA TRP A 229 -11.18 15.37 -6.92
C TRP A 229 -12.28 14.41 -6.42
N THR A 230 -12.32 13.16 -6.90
CA THR A 230 -13.27 12.15 -6.38
C THR A 230 -13.01 11.78 -4.92
N HIS A 231 -11.79 11.99 -4.42
CA HIS A 231 -11.43 11.87 -3.00
C HIS A 231 -11.56 13.20 -2.22
N GLY A 232 -12.19 14.24 -2.80
CA GLY A 232 -12.50 15.50 -2.12
C GLY A 232 -11.48 16.63 -2.31
N ALA A 233 -10.46 16.47 -3.16
CA ALA A 233 -9.52 17.56 -3.45
C ALA A 233 -10.22 18.80 -4.05
N PRO A 234 -9.93 20.03 -3.59
CA PRO A 234 -10.49 21.25 -4.16
C PRO A 234 -9.76 21.66 -5.45
N VAL A 235 -10.07 21.00 -6.56
CA VAL A 235 -9.51 21.30 -7.90
C VAL A 235 -10.25 22.48 -8.55
N ASP A 236 -9.52 23.53 -8.91
CA ASP A 236 -10.05 24.60 -9.75
C ASP A 236 -10.07 24.18 -11.23
N TRP A 237 -11.18 23.55 -11.63
CA TRP A 237 -11.39 23.13 -13.02
C TRP A 237 -11.40 24.29 -14.04
N ALA A 238 -11.64 25.54 -13.61
CA ALA A 238 -11.60 26.70 -14.49
C ALA A 238 -10.15 27.18 -14.76
N ALA A 239 -9.21 26.86 -13.87
CA ALA A 239 -7.78 27.06 -14.09
C ALA A 239 -7.13 25.89 -14.88
N VAL A 240 -7.66 24.68 -14.73
CA VAL A 240 -7.15 23.47 -15.39
C VAL A 240 -7.62 23.34 -16.85
N LEU A 241 -8.91 23.60 -17.11
CA LEU A 241 -9.49 23.49 -18.45
C LEU A 241 -9.40 24.82 -19.20
N PRO A 242 -9.21 24.83 -20.53
CA PRO A 242 -9.27 26.05 -21.31
C PRO A 242 -10.65 26.73 -21.13
N PRO A 243 -10.70 28.07 -21.07
CA PRO A 243 -11.96 28.78 -20.86
C PRO A 243 -12.97 28.43 -21.96
N PRO A 244 -14.26 28.21 -21.64
CA PRO A 244 -15.24 27.70 -22.58
C PRO A 244 -15.40 28.65 -23.77
N THR A 245 -15.04 28.20 -24.96
CA THR A 245 -15.06 28.97 -26.21
C THR A 245 -16.44 28.94 -26.91
N GLY A 246 -17.51 28.63 -26.18
CA GLY A 246 -18.86 28.44 -26.73
C GLY A 246 -19.96 28.70 -25.70
N ALA A 247 -21.22 28.59 -26.15
CA ALA A 247 -22.38 28.72 -25.27
C ALA A 247 -22.52 27.52 -24.32
N HIS A 248 -23.05 27.76 -23.12
CA HIS A 248 -23.38 26.69 -22.17
C HIS A 248 -24.41 25.74 -22.80
N VAL A 249 -24.14 24.43 -22.73
CA VAL A 249 -25.06 23.39 -23.19
C VAL A 249 -25.98 22.94 -22.07
N ALA A 250 -27.24 22.64 -22.41
CA ALA A 250 -28.18 22.06 -21.45
C ALA A 250 -27.81 20.59 -21.18
N LEU A 251 -27.53 20.27 -19.93
CA LEU A 251 -27.30 18.90 -19.45
C LEU A 251 -28.55 18.34 -18.75
N PRO A 252 -28.66 17.01 -18.59
CA PRO A 252 -29.71 16.41 -17.77
C PRO A 252 -29.72 16.99 -16.34
N THR A 253 -30.90 17.14 -15.77
CA THR A 253 -31.07 17.54 -14.36
C THR A 253 -30.63 16.41 -13.41
N TYR A 254 -30.41 16.74 -12.14
CA TYR A 254 -30.04 15.77 -11.10
C TYR A 254 -30.98 14.55 -11.06
N ALA A 255 -30.39 13.35 -11.06
CA ALA A 255 -31.11 12.08 -10.99
C ALA A 255 -31.48 11.73 -9.54
N PHE A 256 -32.60 12.28 -9.06
CA PHE A 256 -33.10 12.06 -7.70
C PHE A 256 -33.30 10.58 -7.38
N GLN A 257 -32.71 10.14 -6.26
CA GLN A 257 -32.92 8.81 -5.69
C GLN A 257 -34.25 8.80 -4.90
N HIS A 258 -35.35 8.63 -5.63
CA HIS A 258 -36.70 8.78 -5.07
C HIS A 258 -37.03 7.74 -3.99
N GLN A 259 -37.60 8.20 -2.89
CA GLN A 259 -38.29 7.39 -1.89
C GLN A 259 -39.75 7.86 -1.73
N ARG A 260 -40.63 6.95 -1.31
CA ARG A 260 -42.06 7.26 -1.13
C ARG A 260 -42.29 7.96 0.22
N TYR A 261 -42.45 9.27 0.20
CA TYR A 261 -42.92 10.06 1.34
C TYR A 261 -44.42 10.33 1.21
N TRP A 262 -45.22 9.80 2.15
CA TRP A 262 -46.66 10.05 2.21
C TRP A 262 -47.13 10.03 3.67
N LEU A 263 -47.81 11.10 4.11
CA LEU A 263 -48.39 11.15 5.45
C LEU A 263 -49.64 10.26 5.49
N PRO A 264 -49.76 9.31 6.45
CA PRO A 264 -50.98 8.55 6.62
C PRO A 264 -52.11 9.48 7.07
N THR A 265 -53.17 9.61 6.27
CA THR A 265 -54.37 10.38 6.64
C THR A 265 -55.24 9.52 7.57
N PRO A 266 -55.45 9.91 8.84
CA PRO A 266 -56.34 9.16 9.73
C PRO A 266 -57.77 9.17 9.16
N GLY A 267 -58.40 8.00 9.05
CA GLY A 267 -59.81 7.88 8.64
C GLY A 267 -60.08 7.65 7.14
N ARG A 268 -59.05 7.44 6.30
CA ARG A 268 -59.22 6.83 4.96
C ARG A 268 -58.63 5.41 4.93
N SER A 269 -59.39 4.45 5.45
CA SER A 269 -59.20 3.03 5.13
C SER A 269 -59.49 2.83 3.64
N ALA A 270 -58.48 2.38 2.89
CA ALA A 270 -58.58 2.14 1.45
C ALA A 270 -59.19 0.75 1.14
N ASP A 271 -60.38 0.48 1.69
CA ASP A 271 -61.19 -0.68 1.31
C ASP A 271 -62.18 -0.28 0.20
N ALA A 272 -61.72 -0.29 -1.06
CA ALA A 272 -62.56 -0.55 -2.25
C ALA A 272 -61.75 -0.50 -3.57
N VAL A 273 -61.59 -1.69 -4.18
CA VAL A 273 -61.41 -1.92 -5.64
C VAL A 273 -60.12 -1.43 -6.30
N THR A 274 -59.14 -2.34 -6.42
CA THR A 274 -58.73 -2.87 -7.74
C THR A 274 -58.23 -4.31 -7.59
N ALA A 275 -58.95 -5.26 -8.19
CA ALA A 275 -58.43 -6.60 -8.42
C ALA A 275 -57.62 -6.61 -9.73
N ALA A 276 -56.29 -6.48 -9.62
CA ALA A 276 -55.36 -6.67 -10.73
C ALA A 276 -53.99 -7.09 -10.18
N ALA A 277 -53.53 -8.28 -10.59
CA ALA A 277 -52.19 -8.84 -10.42
C ALA A 277 -51.47 -8.55 -9.08
N THR A 278 -51.46 -9.55 -8.19
CA THR A 278 -50.51 -9.64 -7.08
C THR A 278 -49.09 -9.79 -7.63
N ALA A 279 -48.43 -8.66 -7.93
CA ALA A 279 -46.98 -8.61 -7.88
C ALA A 279 -46.56 -8.81 -6.41
N PRO A 280 -45.54 -9.63 -6.10
CA PRO A 280 -45.12 -9.83 -4.73
C PRO A 280 -44.64 -8.51 -4.13
N GLU A 281 -45.13 -8.18 -2.93
CA GLU A 281 -44.54 -7.11 -2.13
C GLU A 281 -43.04 -7.37 -1.96
N PRO A 282 -42.18 -6.34 -2.01
CA PRO A 282 -40.83 -6.48 -1.50
C PRO A 282 -40.95 -6.75 0.00
N ALA A 283 -40.75 -8.00 0.39
CA ALA A 283 -40.73 -8.39 1.78
C ALA A 283 -39.77 -7.47 2.55
N ALA A 284 -40.16 -7.08 3.76
CA ALA A 284 -39.23 -6.47 4.70
C ALA A 284 -37.98 -7.37 4.76
N GLY A 285 -36.81 -6.78 4.49
CA GLY A 285 -35.58 -7.55 4.30
C GLY A 285 -35.36 -8.51 5.47
N PRO A 286 -34.91 -9.75 5.23
CA PRO A 286 -34.53 -10.65 6.31
C PRO A 286 -33.49 -9.97 7.21
N PRO A 287 -33.37 -10.38 8.50
CA PRO A 287 -32.25 -9.94 9.33
C PRO A 287 -30.95 -10.22 8.57
N VAL A 288 -29.97 -9.31 8.65
CA VAL A 288 -28.72 -9.37 7.88
C VAL A 288 -28.10 -10.76 7.98
N THR A 289 -28.36 -11.56 6.96
CA THR A 289 -27.88 -12.92 6.80
C THR A 289 -26.49 -12.85 6.19
N ASP A 290 -25.57 -13.63 6.75
CA ASP A 290 -24.24 -13.80 6.18
C ASP A 290 -24.38 -14.34 4.73
N PRO A 291 -23.95 -13.59 3.70
CA PRO A 291 -24.09 -14.03 2.31
C PRO A 291 -23.40 -15.36 2.03
N ALA A 292 -22.31 -15.67 2.76
CA ALA A 292 -21.62 -16.95 2.66
C ALA A 292 -22.50 -18.11 3.17
N ALA A 293 -23.23 -17.89 4.28
CA ALA A 293 -24.16 -18.87 4.82
C ALA A 293 -25.37 -19.10 3.89
N GLU A 294 -25.86 -18.06 3.22
CA GLU A 294 -26.91 -18.20 2.19
C GLU A 294 -26.42 -18.97 0.97
N LEU A 295 -25.20 -18.70 0.50
CA LEU A 295 -24.59 -19.45 -0.60
C LEU A 295 -24.41 -20.93 -0.22
N ALA A 296 -23.89 -21.22 0.98
CA ALA A 296 -23.73 -22.57 1.48
C ALA A 296 -25.08 -23.32 1.55
N ALA A 297 -26.12 -22.69 2.07
CA ALA A 297 -27.47 -23.25 2.12
C ALA A 297 -28.06 -23.52 0.73
N ARG A 298 -27.78 -22.66 -0.26
CA ARG A 298 -28.19 -22.83 -1.66
C ARG A 298 -27.42 -23.93 -2.39
N LEU A 299 -26.14 -24.15 -2.07
CA LEU A 299 -25.31 -25.18 -2.70
C LEU A 299 -25.54 -26.57 -2.07
N ALA A 300 -25.86 -26.66 -0.78
CA ALA A 300 -26.01 -27.92 -0.05
C ALA A 300 -26.97 -28.97 -0.68
N PRO A 301 -28.15 -28.63 -1.25
CA PRO A 301 -29.05 -29.60 -1.86
C PRO A 301 -28.74 -29.92 -3.33
N LEU A 302 -27.77 -29.24 -3.95
CA LEU A 302 -27.50 -29.32 -5.40
C LEU A 302 -26.49 -30.42 -5.74
N ASP A 303 -26.67 -31.03 -6.92
CA ASP A 303 -25.69 -31.97 -7.46
C ASP A 303 -24.39 -31.27 -7.89
N GLU A 304 -23.37 -32.05 -8.26
CA GLU A 304 -22.05 -31.52 -8.63
C GLU A 304 -22.07 -30.61 -9.88
N THR A 305 -22.99 -30.83 -10.81
CA THR A 305 -23.14 -30.04 -12.03
C THR A 305 -23.84 -28.71 -11.71
N ASP A 306 -24.93 -28.77 -10.95
CA ASP A 306 -25.71 -27.59 -10.57
C ASP A 306 -24.96 -26.71 -9.56
N ARG A 307 -24.13 -27.28 -8.67
CA ARG A 307 -23.21 -26.49 -7.83
C ARG A 307 -22.21 -25.70 -8.66
N ARG A 308 -21.49 -26.35 -9.60
CA ARG A 308 -20.54 -25.67 -10.48
C ARG A 308 -21.19 -24.55 -11.29
N ARG A 309 -22.39 -24.80 -11.83
CA ARG A 309 -23.18 -23.79 -12.55
C ARG A 309 -23.56 -22.61 -11.66
N THR A 310 -24.04 -22.88 -10.45
CA THR A 310 -24.40 -21.84 -9.47
C THR A 310 -23.22 -20.97 -9.07
N VAL A 311 -22.03 -21.56 -8.90
CA VAL A 311 -20.78 -20.81 -8.62
C VAL A 311 -20.34 -20.00 -9.85
N LEU A 312 -20.47 -20.52 -11.07
CA LEU A 312 -20.19 -19.76 -12.29
C LEU A 312 -21.14 -18.56 -12.44
N ASP A 313 -22.44 -18.77 -12.25
CA ASP A 313 -23.46 -17.71 -12.32
C ASP A 313 -23.19 -16.62 -11.26
N LEU A 314 -22.69 -16.99 -10.06
CA LEU A 314 -22.26 -16.06 -9.02
C LEU A 314 -21.07 -15.19 -9.47
N VAL A 315 -20.04 -15.80 -10.05
CA VAL A 315 -18.83 -15.10 -10.56
C VAL A 315 -19.20 -14.17 -11.71
N LEU A 316 -20.04 -14.62 -12.65
CA LEU A 316 -20.52 -13.80 -13.77
C LEU A 316 -21.39 -12.63 -13.28
N ALA A 317 -22.23 -12.82 -12.27
CA ALA A 317 -23.05 -11.75 -11.70
C ALA A 317 -22.20 -10.65 -11.04
N HIS A 318 -21.18 -11.05 -10.26
CA HIS A 318 -20.24 -10.10 -9.67
C HIS A 318 -19.42 -9.38 -10.74
N ALA A 319 -19.00 -10.09 -11.81
CA ALA A 319 -18.21 -9.49 -12.88
C ALA A 319 -19.03 -8.49 -13.71
N ALA A 320 -20.28 -8.84 -14.04
CA ALA A 320 -21.21 -7.95 -14.71
C ALA A 320 -21.47 -6.68 -13.89
N ALA A 321 -21.66 -6.81 -12.57
CA ALA A 321 -21.88 -5.67 -11.69
C ALA A 321 -20.68 -4.68 -11.68
N GLN A 322 -19.44 -5.16 -11.66
CA GLN A 322 -18.25 -4.30 -11.72
C GLN A 322 -18.08 -3.62 -13.09
N LEU A 323 -18.49 -4.27 -14.17
CA LEU A 323 -18.49 -3.70 -15.53
C LEU A 323 -19.73 -2.81 -15.83
N GLY A 324 -20.59 -2.56 -14.84
CA GLY A 324 -21.80 -1.76 -15.00
C GLY A 324 -22.89 -2.42 -15.88
N HIS A 325 -22.82 -3.73 -16.09
CA HIS A 325 -23.78 -4.49 -16.87
C HIS A 325 -24.94 -4.99 -16.01
N SER A 326 -26.17 -4.76 -16.47
CA SER A 326 -27.40 -5.17 -15.80
C SER A 326 -27.77 -6.65 -15.95
N GLY A 327 -26.85 -7.49 -16.46
CA GLY A 327 -27.05 -8.92 -16.61
C GLY A 327 -25.78 -9.67 -17.01
N THR A 328 -25.72 -10.96 -16.68
CA THR A 328 -24.55 -11.84 -16.89
C THR A 328 -24.23 -12.13 -18.36
N ALA A 329 -25.20 -12.01 -19.26
CA ALA A 329 -25.05 -12.30 -20.68
C ALA A 329 -24.05 -11.40 -21.43
N ALA A 330 -23.60 -10.31 -20.81
CA ALA A 330 -22.54 -9.44 -21.35
C ALA A 330 -21.11 -9.92 -21.00
N VAL A 331 -20.97 -10.90 -20.10
CA VAL A 331 -19.67 -11.43 -19.66
C VAL A 331 -19.50 -12.86 -20.21
N GLU A 332 -18.54 -13.03 -21.11
CA GLU A 332 -18.18 -14.34 -21.70
C GLU A 332 -17.40 -15.19 -20.67
N PRO A 333 -17.83 -16.43 -20.34
CA PRO A 333 -17.20 -17.24 -19.28
C PRO A 333 -15.71 -17.56 -19.48
N ASP A 334 -15.28 -17.72 -20.74
CA ASP A 334 -13.91 -18.08 -21.11
C ASP A 334 -13.05 -16.88 -21.52
N ARG A 335 -13.63 -15.67 -21.54
CA ARG A 335 -12.90 -14.45 -21.91
C ARG A 335 -12.07 -13.96 -20.72
N PRO A 336 -10.79 -13.62 -20.92
CA PRO A 336 -9.96 -13.12 -19.82
C PRO A 336 -10.52 -11.82 -19.23
N PHE A 337 -10.49 -11.68 -17.90
CA PHE A 337 -10.97 -10.49 -17.19
C PHE A 337 -10.33 -9.20 -17.73
N VAL A 338 -9.02 -9.20 -17.96
CA VAL A 338 -8.28 -8.07 -18.56
C VAL A 338 -8.83 -7.70 -19.94
N ALA A 339 -9.16 -8.69 -20.78
CA ALA A 339 -9.77 -8.49 -22.10
C ALA A 339 -11.26 -8.10 -22.03
N ALA A 340 -11.89 -8.19 -20.86
CA ALA A 340 -13.24 -7.71 -20.57
C ALA A 340 -13.25 -6.32 -19.92
N GLY A 341 -12.08 -5.70 -19.68
CA GLY A 341 -11.96 -4.36 -19.12
C GLY A 341 -11.68 -4.30 -17.60
N PHE A 342 -11.30 -5.41 -16.97
CA PHE A 342 -10.82 -5.37 -15.58
C PHE A 342 -9.43 -4.74 -15.50
N ASP A 343 -9.32 -3.70 -14.68
CA ASP A 343 -8.07 -3.13 -14.21
C ASP A 343 -7.76 -3.57 -12.76
N SER A 344 -6.66 -3.05 -12.20
CA SER A 344 -6.23 -3.35 -10.82
C SER A 344 -7.22 -2.90 -9.74
N MET A 345 -8.05 -1.87 -9.98
CA MET A 345 -9.06 -1.40 -9.03
C MET A 345 -10.30 -2.29 -9.06
N LEU A 346 -10.82 -2.56 -10.26
CA LEU A 346 -11.96 -3.45 -10.46
C LEU A 346 -11.65 -4.88 -10.00
N ALA A 347 -10.41 -5.36 -10.15
CA ALA A 347 -9.99 -6.64 -9.59
C ALA A 347 -10.09 -6.70 -8.06
N VAL A 348 -9.74 -5.61 -7.35
CA VAL A 348 -9.78 -5.53 -5.88
C VAL A 348 -11.22 -5.42 -5.36
N THR A 349 -12.07 -4.60 -6.00
CA THR A 349 -13.49 -4.51 -5.62
C THR A 349 -14.25 -5.80 -5.91
N PHE A 350 -14.00 -6.42 -7.07
CA PHE A 350 -14.53 -7.74 -7.44
C PHE A 350 -14.14 -8.83 -6.46
N ARG A 351 -12.84 -8.95 -6.13
CA ARG A 351 -12.33 -9.90 -5.14
C ARG A 351 -12.98 -9.71 -3.77
N THR A 352 -13.12 -8.46 -3.34
CA THR A 352 -13.71 -8.13 -2.03
C THR A 352 -15.20 -8.48 -1.97
N GLY A 353 -15.95 -8.22 -3.05
CA GLY A 353 -17.35 -8.67 -3.20
C GLY A 353 -17.48 -10.19 -3.22
N LEU A 354 -16.64 -10.90 -3.98
CA LEU A 354 -16.64 -12.36 -4.02
C LEU A 354 -16.24 -13.00 -2.69
N SER A 355 -15.29 -12.42 -1.95
CA SER A 355 -14.89 -12.93 -0.63
C SER A 355 -16.05 -12.81 0.36
N ALA A 356 -16.76 -11.67 0.37
CA ALA A 356 -17.97 -11.48 1.17
C ALA A 356 -19.12 -12.42 0.76
N ALA A 357 -19.30 -12.67 -0.54
CA ALA A 357 -20.36 -13.55 -1.05
C ALA A 357 -20.09 -15.05 -0.84
N THR A 358 -18.84 -15.45 -0.61
CA THR A 358 -18.44 -16.88 -0.51
C THR A 358 -17.90 -17.28 0.86
N GLY A 359 -17.52 -16.33 1.71
CA GLY A 359 -16.83 -16.59 2.99
C GLY A 359 -15.39 -17.10 2.82
N ILE A 360 -14.84 -17.05 1.61
CA ILE A 360 -13.46 -17.44 1.32
C ILE A 360 -12.60 -16.18 1.22
N GLU A 361 -11.53 -16.11 2.00
CA GLU A 361 -10.48 -15.12 1.78
C GLU A 361 -9.76 -15.41 0.45
N LEU A 362 -9.87 -14.48 -0.50
CA LEU A 362 -9.21 -14.57 -1.79
C LEU A 362 -7.95 -13.68 -1.82
N PRO A 363 -6.81 -14.17 -2.34
CA PRO A 363 -5.61 -13.36 -2.48
C PRO A 363 -5.83 -12.25 -3.52
N PRO A 364 -5.10 -11.11 -3.43
CA PRO A 364 -5.21 -10.03 -4.41
C PRO A 364 -4.79 -10.46 -5.83
N THR A 365 -4.04 -11.55 -5.97
CA THR A 365 -3.62 -12.13 -7.26
C THR A 365 -4.67 -13.00 -7.93
N VAL A 366 -5.81 -13.31 -7.28
CA VAL A 366 -6.73 -14.37 -7.74
C VAL A 366 -7.27 -14.19 -9.17
N VAL A 367 -7.42 -12.94 -9.62
CA VAL A 367 -7.87 -12.58 -10.99
C VAL A 367 -6.76 -12.80 -12.04
N PHE A 368 -5.50 -12.87 -11.63
CA PHE A 368 -4.36 -13.22 -12.49
C PHE A 368 -4.05 -14.71 -12.45
N ASP A 369 -4.17 -15.33 -11.27
CA ASP A 369 -4.02 -16.79 -11.07
C ASP A 369 -5.14 -17.57 -11.79
N HIS A 370 -6.35 -17.00 -11.82
CA HIS A 370 -7.52 -17.54 -12.52
C HIS A 370 -8.10 -16.49 -13.48
N PRO A 371 -7.50 -16.32 -14.69
CA PRO A 371 -7.75 -15.17 -15.56
C PRO A 371 -9.12 -15.13 -16.24
N THR A 372 -9.95 -16.17 -16.14
CA THR A 372 -11.29 -16.22 -16.75
C THR A 372 -12.37 -16.48 -15.68
N PRO A 373 -13.61 -16.00 -15.87
CA PRO A 373 -14.74 -16.33 -14.99
C PRO A 373 -14.93 -17.83 -14.75
N ALA A 374 -14.79 -18.66 -15.79
CA ALA A 374 -14.86 -20.11 -15.67
C ALA A 374 -13.73 -20.72 -14.82
N GLY A 375 -12.49 -20.23 -14.98
CA GLY A 375 -11.34 -20.67 -14.19
C GLY A 375 -11.48 -20.30 -12.71
N LEU A 376 -11.97 -19.08 -12.43
CA LEU A 376 -12.19 -18.61 -11.06
C LEU A 376 -13.35 -19.37 -10.38
N ALA A 377 -14.43 -19.63 -11.12
CA ALA A 377 -15.55 -20.43 -10.62
C ALA A 377 -15.15 -21.87 -10.26
N ALA A 378 -14.27 -22.49 -11.05
CA ALA A 378 -13.73 -23.81 -10.75
C ALA A 378 -12.91 -23.82 -9.44
N HIS A 379 -12.02 -22.84 -9.26
CA HIS A 379 -11.24 -22.69 -8.02
C HIS A 379 -12.12 -22.46 -6.78
N LEU A 380 -13.12 -21.58 -6.89
CA LEU A 380 -14.08 -21.33 -5.81
C LEU A 380 -14.89 -22.58 -5.45
N HIS A 381 -15.32 -23.36 -6.44
CA HIS A 381 -16.05 -24.61 -6.21
C HIS A 381 -15.21 -25.65 -5.44
N GLU A 382 -13.94 -25.83 -5.80
CA GLU A 382 -13.01 -26.69 -5.05
C GLU A 382 -12.80 -26.20 -3.61
N ARG A 383 -12.67 -24.88 -3.45
CA ARG A 383 -12.50 -24.21 -2.14
C ARG A 383 -13.72 -24.30 -1.23
N LEU A 384 -14.93 -24.29 -1.79
CA LEU A 384 -16.20 -24.48 -1.07
C LEU A 384 -16.51 -25.95 -0.76
N ALA A 385 -15.97 -26.89 -1.54
CA ALA A 385 -16.13 -28.33 -1.32
C ALA A 385 -15.14 -28.92 -0.29
N ALA A 386 -14.09 -28.17 0.08
CA ALA A 386 -13.11 -28.59 1.07
C ALA A 386 -13.73 -28.63 2.48
N PRO A 387 -13.63 -29.75 3.24
CA PRO A 387 -14.08 -29.78 4.62
C PRO A 387 -13.24 -28.83 5.49
N PRO A 388 -13.80 -28.30 6.61
CA PRO A 388 -13.03 -27.47 7.53
C PRO A 388 -11.79 -28.22 8.02
N GLY A 389 -10.64 -27.54 7.97
CA GLY A 389 -9.36 -28.12 8.33
C GLY A 389 -9.32 -28.61 9.78
N PRO A 390 -8.45 -29.60 10.10
CA PRO A 390 -8.38 -30.17 11.43
C PRO A 390 -8.09 -29.08 12.47
N GLU A 391 -8.82 -29.13 13.59
CA GLU A 391 -8.60 -28.22 14.71
C GLU A 391 -7.13 -28.19 15.10
N ARG A 392 -6.58 -26.99 15.26
CA ARG A 392 -5.22 -26.76 15.73
C ARG A 392 -5.29 -26.35 17.19
N PRO A 393 -5.45 -27.30 18.15
CA PRO A 393 -5.82 -26.98 19.52
C PRO A 393 -4.83 -26.03 20.21
N VAL A 394 -3.55 -26.07 19.84
CA VAL A 394 -2.52 -25.16 20.37
C VAL A 394 -2.74 -23.72 19.87
N LEU A 395 -3.05 -23.51 18.58
CA LEU A 395 -3.35 -22.17 18.07
C LEU A 395 -4.64 -21.64 18.71
N ALA A 396 -5.69 -22.46 18.77
CA ALA A 396 -6.93 -22.12 19.46
C ALA A 396 -6.79 -21.96 20.99
N GLN A 397 -5.63 -22.28 21.60
CA GLN A 397 -5.29 -21.89 22.97
C GLN A 397 -4.57 -20.53 23.01
N LEU A 398 -3.70 -20.26 22.02
CA LEU A 398 -3.01 -18.98 21.87
C LEU A 398 -3.98 -17.84 21.51
N ASP A 399 -4.99 -18.09 20.68
CA ASP A 399 -6.01 -17.10 20.33
C ASP A 399 -6.81 -16.69 21.58
N ARG A 400 -7.27 -17.67 22.37
CA ARG A 400 -7.93 -17.42 23.67
C ARG A 400 -7.03 -16.75 24.71
N LEU A 401 -5.71 -16.97 24.63
CA LEU A 401 -4.74 -16.28 25.47
C LEU A 401 -4.58 -14.82 25.02
N ALA A 402 -4.54 -14.55 23.71
CA ALA A 402 -4.49 -13.20 23.17
C ALA A 402 -5.73 -12.39 23.55
N ASP A 403 -6.94 -12.98 23.42
CA ASP A 403 -8.20 -12.35 23.85
C ASP A 403 -8.19 -12.02 25.36
N ALA A 404 -7.71 -12.95 26.19
CA ALA A 404 -7.61 -12.75 27.64
C ALA A 404 -6.61 -11.63 28.01
N LEU A 405 -5.49 -11.54 27.30
CA LEU A 405 -4.49 -10.47 27.50
C LEU A 405 -5.02 -9.11 27.04
N ALA A 406 -5.73 -9.05 25.92
CA ALA A 406 -6.38 -7.84 25.42
C ALA A 406 -7.46 -7.32 26.38
N GLY A 407 -8.23 -8.22 27.01
CA GLY A 407 -9.24 -7.88 28.01
C GLY A 407 -8.69 -7.50 29.39
N ALA A 408 -7.46 -7.93 29.73
CA ALA A 408 -6.85 -7.67 31.04
C ALA A 408 -6.26 -6.25 31.15
N GLY A 409 -5.65 -5.74 30.08
CA GLY A 409 -4.96 -4.44 30.08
C GLY A 409 -3.61 -4.45 30.81
N THR A 410 -2.78 -3.45 30.51
CA THR A 410 -1.38 -3.35 30.99
C THR A 410 -1.24 -2.91 32.44
N ASP A 411 -2.30 -2.36 33.04
CA ASP A 411 -2.30 -1.87 34.43
C ASP A 411 -2.64 -2.98 35.45
N THR A 412 -2.58 -4.25 35.04
CA THR A 412 -2.80 -5.39 35.94
C THR A 412 -1.56 -5.62 36.83
N PRO A 413 -1.73 -5.88 38.15
CA PRO A 413 -0.61 -6.14 39.06
C PRO A 413 0.31 -7.29 38.63
N ASP A 414 -0.22 -8.21 37.82
CA ASP A 414 0.46 -9.43 37.38
C ASP A 414 1.11 -9.28 35.98
N ALA A 415 1.01 -8.10 35.33
CA ALA A 415 1.46 -7.87 33.96
C ALA A 415 2.96 -8.20 33.76
N ASP A 416 3.81 -7.85 34.73
CA ASP A 416 5.24 -8.19 34.72
C ASP A 416 5.49 -9.71 34.83
N GLU A 417 4.73 -10.43 35.67
CA GLU A 417 4.86 -11.89 35.79
C GLU A 417 4.41 -12.59 34.50
N ILE A 418 3.30 -12.13 33.92
CA ILE A 418 2.79 -12.60 32.62
C ILE A 418 3.86 -12.40 31.53
N GLY A 419 4.45 -11.21 31.45
CA GLY A 419 5.51 -10.89 30.48
C GLY A 419 6.81 -11.70 30.68
N ILE A 420 7.12 -12.15 31.91
CA ILE A 420 8.21 -13.09 32.17
C ILE A 420 7.85 -14.49 31.65
N ARG A 421 6.70 -15.05 32.03
CA ARG A 421 6.31 -16.42 31.63
C ARG A 421 6.16 -16.59 30.11
N LEU A 422 5.67 -15.58 29.39
CA LEU A 422 5.57 -15.61 27.93
C LEU A 422 6.95 -15.71 27.26
N ARG A 423 7.97 -15.01 27.79
CA ARG A 423 9.34 -15.08 27.28
C ARG A 423 9.99 -16.45 27.54
N ASP A 424 9.73 -17.06 28.68
CA ASP A 424 10.23 -18.41 29.01
C ASP A 424 9.60 -19.50 28.13
N LEU A 425 8.31 -19.38 27.78
CA LEU A 425 7.66 -20.27 26.83
C LEU A 425 8.26 -20.13 25.42
N LEU A 426 8.51 -18.91 24.97
CA LEU A 426 9.08 -18.62 23.65
C LEU A 426 10.53 -19.12 23.53
N SER A 427 11.37 -18.92 24.55
CA SER A 427 12.76 -19.40 24.56
C SER A 427 12.84 -20.94 24.56
N THR A 428 11.95 -21.58 25.32
CA THR A 428 11.80 -23.06 25.36
C THR A 428 11.36 -23.63 24.01
N TRP A 429 10.50 -22.92 23.28
CA TRP A 429 10.08 -23.32 21.93
C TRP A 429 11.22 -23.20 20.91
N ASN A 430 11.90 -22.05 20.88
CA ASN A 430 12.95 -21.76 19.90
C ASN A 430 14.18 -22.68 20.04
N SER A 431 14.44 -23.18 21.23
CA SER A 431 15.53 -24.13 21.53
C SER A 431 15.34 -25.53 20.92
N ARG A 432 14.19 -25.83 20.28
CA ARG A 432 13.85 -27.15 19.73
C ARG A 432 14.03 -27.29 18.21
N ARG A 433 14.59 -26.30 17.51
CA ARG A 433 14.65 -26.26 16.03
C ARG A 433 16.10 -26.31 15.47
N PRO A 434 16.46 -27.27 14.59
CA PRO A 434 17.80 -27.37 13.98
C PRO A 434 18.08 -26.32 12.88
N ARG A 435 19.35 -26.17 12.47
CA ARG A 435 19.83 -25.24 11.42
C ARG A 435 20.87 -25.88 10.49
N ASP A 436 20.71 -25.61 9.19
CA ASP A 436 21.61 -25.85 8.04
C ASP A 436 21.34 -24.71 7.01
N GLY A 437 22.19 -24.35 6.04
CA GLY A 437 23.55 -24.75 5.63
C GLY A 437 24.10 -23.72 4.61
N ASP A 438 25.29 -23.95 4.03
CA ASP A 438 26.03 -22.92 3.24
C ASP A 438 26.44 -23.37 1.80
N ALA A 439 26.46 -22.43 0.85
CA ALA A 439 27.17 -22.48 -0.45
C ALA A 439 27.06 -21.11 -1.20
N GLY A 440 28.19 -20.53 -1.65
CA GLY A 440 28.24 -19.18 -2.28
C GLY A 440 28.68 -19.11 -3.75
N GLY A 441 28.98 -17.89 -4.23
CA GLY A 441 29.54 -17.62 -5.57
C GLY A 441 29.61 -16.12 -5.90
N ALA A 442 30.70 -15.65 -6.52
CA ALA A 442 31.00 -14.22 -6.72
C ALA A 442 31.38 -13.89 -8.18
N ASN A 443 31.22 -12.62 -8.58
CA ASN A 443 32.09 -11.90 -9.53
C ASN A 443 31.75 -10.41 -9.62
N GLY A 444 32.74 -9.57 -9.90
CA GLY A 444 32.60 -8.13 -10.15
C GLY A 444 33.50 -7.65 -11.29
N ALA A 445 33.26 -6.44 -11.80
CA ALA A 445 34.03 -5.80 -12.87
C ALA A 445 34.15 -4.29 -12.64
N ASP A 446 35.20 -3.69 -13.22
CA ASP A 446 35.76 -2.38 -12.89
C ASP A 446 35.34 -1.28 -13.90
N THR A 447 35.02 -0.07 -13.43
CA THR A 447 34.45 1.04 -14.24
C THR A 447 35.08 2.41 -13.93
N ALA A 448 36.24 2.67 -14.53
CA ALA A 448 37.03 3.89 -14.28
C ALA A 448 36.99 4.96 -15.40
N THR A 449 35.84 5.18 -16.05
CA THR A 449 35.53 6.41 -16.83
C THR A 449 34.01 6.51 -17.05
N ALA A 450 33.35 7.49 -16.43
CA ALA A 450 31.92 7.78 -16.67
C ALA A 450 31.70 9.29 -16.87
N THR A 451 30.72 9.63 -17.70
CA THR A 451 30.40 10.97 -18.21
C THR A 451 29.11 11.52 -17.62
N ALA A 452 28.80 12.79 -17.89
CA ALA A 452 27.66 13.48 -17.28
C ALA A 452 26.30 12.85 -17.63
N ASP A 453 26.14 12.27 -18.82
CA ASP A 453 24.89 11.62 -19.24
C ASP A 453 24.70 10.26 -18.51
N GLU A 454 25.79 9.53 -18.26
CA GLU A 454 25.77 8.29 -17.44
C GLU A 454 25.44 8.60 -15.97
N LEU A 455 25.74 9.80 -15.47
CA LEU A 455 25.28 10.28 -14.15
C LEU A 455 23.78 10.57 -14.10
N PHE A 456 23.14 10.89 -15.23
CA PHE A 456 21.69 11.06 -15.32
C PHE A 456 20.96 9.72 -15.57
N GLU A 457 21.53 8.77 -16.33
CA GLU A 457 20.99 7.40 -16.36
C GLU A 457 21.02 6.72 -14.98
N LEU A 458 22.02 7.02 -14.15
CA LEU A 458 22.08 6.58 -12.75
C LEU A 458 20.96 7.20 -11.88
N LEU A 459 20.36 8.32 -12.29
CA LEU A 459 19.21 8.92 -11.61
C LEU A 459 17.88 8.29 -12.07
N ASP A 460 17.71 8.05 -13.36
CA ASP A 460 16.50 7.43 -13.92
C ASP A 460 16.36 5.94 -13.54
N ASN A 461 17.47 5.21 -13.45
CA ASN A 461 17.46 3.80 -13.01
C ASN A 461 17.02 3.60 -11.55
N ASN A 462 16.99 4.65 -10.70
CA ASN A 462 16.52 4.53 -9.31
C ASN A 462 15.03 4.19 -9.19
N TYR A 463 14.24 4.44 -10.24
CA TYR A 463 12.83 4.02 -10.30
C TYR A 463 12.76 2.69 -11.06
N GLY A 464 13.11 1.61 -10.34
CA GLY A 464 13.40 0.29 -10.93
C GLY A 464 12.23 -0.38 -11.67
N ALA A 465 12.61 -1.17 -12.68
CA ALA A 465 11.75 -2.09 -13.43
C ALA A 465 11.13 -3.22 -12.56
#